data_AF-A0A1F0RWU9-F1
#
_entry.id   AF-A0A1F0RWU9-F1
#
_cell.length_a   1.000
_cell.length_b   1.000
_cell.length_c   1.000
_cell.angle_alpha   90.00
_cell.angle_beta   90.00
_cell.angle_gamma   90.00
#
_symmetry.space_group_name_H-M   'P 1'
#
loop_
_entity.id
_entity.type
_entity.pdbx_description
1 polymer ?
#
loop_
_entity_poly.entity_id
_entity_poly.type
_entity_poly.pdbx_seq_one_letter_code
_entity_poly.pdbx_strand_id
1 'polypeptide(L)'
;MNSQVLQGLSILLGLCALILLVVVILAAVRFFTVRSRGTSILLRRLPSKDSHTWRHGLVRYDGEYMEYFKLRSVLPRANKRFNRLDIELGSTRPMDDDEASFMPSGHQIIRISIDGRDYEIASDAHGIMALNAWVESAPSKRQQKLDYRQMRQRATRLPKK
;
A
#
# COMPACT_ATOMS: atom_id res chain seq x y z
N MET A 1 -27.74 -5.88 49.90
CA MET A 1 -27.64 -5.28 48.56
C MET A 1 -28.85 -5.75 47.76
N ASN A 2 -29.77 -4.85 47.40
CA ASN A 2 -31.08 -5.23 46.83
C ASN A 2 -30.91 -5.94 45.48
N SER A 3 -31.58 -7.07 45.29
CA SER A 3 -31.57 -7.86 44.05
C SER A 3 -31.93 -7.03 42.81
N GLN A 4 -32.81 -6.05 42.97
CA GLN A 4 -33.20 -5.08 41.94
C GLN A 4 -32.02 -4.20 41.47
N VAL A 5 -31.15 -3.77 42.38
CA VAL A 5 -29.97 -2.97 42.06
C VAL A 5 -28.93 -3.82 41.33
N LEU A 6 -28.78 -5.09 41.74
CA LEU A 6 -27.88 -6.03 41.07
C LEU A 6 -28.32 -6.33 39.63
N GLN A 7 -29.63 -6.54 39.42
CA GLN A 7 -30.22 -6.77 38.10
C GLN A 7 -30.06 -5.54 37.18
N GLY A 8 -30.34 -4.34 37.68
CA GLY A 8 -30.15 -3.10 36.92
C GLY A 8 -28.70 -2.89 36.48
N LEU A 9 -27.74 -3.17 37.37
CA LEU A 9 -26.31 -3.07 37.07
C LEU A 9 -25.87 -4.08 35.99
N SER A 10 -26.33 -5.32 36.07
CA SER A 10 -26.03 -6.35 35.06
C SER A 10 -26.56 -5.97 33.69
N ILE A 11 -27.77 -5.43 33.60
CA ILE A 11 -28.37 -4.99 32.33
C ILE A 11 -27.58 -3.81 31.74
N LEU A 12 -27.21 -2.83 32.57
CA LEU A 12 -26.42 -1.67 32.13
C LEU A 12 -25.04 -2.10 31.61
N LEU A 13 -24.35 -2.98 32.33
CA LEU A 13 -23.05 -3.52 31.91
C LEU A 13 -23.16 -4.33 30.62
N GLY A 14 -24.21 -5.15 30.48
CA GLY A 14 -24.48 -5.88 29.24
C GLY A 14 -24.72 -4.95 28.05
N LEU A 15 -25.49 -3.88 28.24
CA LEU A 15 -25.74 -2.88 27.20
C LEU A 15 -24.46 -2.12 26.81
N CYS A 16 -23.66 -1.70 27.79
CA CYS A 16 -22.37 -1.05 27.54
C CYS A 16 -21.41 -1.99 26.78
N ALA A 17 -21.34 -3.27 27.16
CA ALA A 17 -20.52 -4.26 26.48
C ALA A 17 -21.00 -4.49 25.03
N LEU A 18 -22.32 -4.53 24.80
CA LEU A 18 -22.89 -4.65 23.46
C LEU A 18 -22.57 -3.43 22.59
N ILE A 19 -22.72 -2.21 23.11
CA ILE A 19 -22.37 -0.98 22.39
C ILE A 19 -20.88 -0.98 22.04
N LEU A 20 -20.02 -1.32 23.00
CA LEU A 20 -18.58 -1.41 22.77
C LEU A 20 -18.25 -2.45 21.70
N LEU A 21 -18.89 -3.63 21.74
CA LEU A 21 -18.74 -4.67 20.73
C LEU A 21 -19.13 -4.15 19.33
N VAL A 22 -20.28 -3.50 19.20
CA VAL A 22 -20.74 -2.92 17.92
C VAL A 22 -19.75 -1.89 17.39
N VAL A 23 -19.24 -0.99 18.25
CA VAL A 23 -18.24 0.01 17.87
C VAL A 23 -16.95 -0.67 17.39
N VAL A 24 -16.49 -1.72 18.07
CA VAL A 24 -15.31 -2.50 17.67
C VAL A 24 -15.54 -3.19 16.32
N ILE A 25 -16.71 -3.79 16.10
CA ILE A 25 -17.05 -4.43 14.81
C ILE A 25 -17.07 -3.38 13.69
N LEU A 26 -17.73 -2.24 13.88
CA LEU A 26 -17.79 -1.19 12.86
C LEU A 26 -16.40 -0.62 12.55
N ALA A 27 -15.57 -0.40 13.58
CA ALA A 27 -14.19 0.01 13.41
C ALA A 27 -13.37 -1.04 12.64
N ALA A 28 -13.54 -2.31 12.98
CA ALA A 28 -12.89 -3.42 12.29
C ALA A 28 -13.35 -3.51 10.83
N VAL A 29 -14.65 -3.47 10.54
CA VAL A 29 -15.19 -3.47 9.17
C VAL A 29 -14.64 -2.29 8.38
N ARG A 30 -14.71 -1.06 8.93
CA ARG A 30 -14.13 0.13 8.29
C ARG A 30 -12.65 -0.06 7.99
N PHE A 31 -11.90 -0.64 8.93
CA PHE A 31 -10.48 -0.93 8.80
C PHE A 31 -10.19 -1.97 7.72
N PHE A 32 -10.87 -3.11 7.76
CA PHE A 32 -10.71 -4.19 6.79
C PHE A 32 -11.18 -3.77 5.39
N THR A 33 -12.32 -3.09 5.24
CA THR A 33 -12.81 -2.62 3.93
C THR A 33 -11.85 -1.63 3.25
N VAL A 34 -11.14 -0.79 4.02
CA VAL A 34 -10.07 0.07 3.49
C VAL A 34 -8.84 -0.76 3.10
N ARG A 35 -8.57 -1.84 3.84
CA ARG A 35 -7.45 -2.77 3.61
C ARG A 35 -7.67 -3.69 2.39
N SER A 36 -8.91 -4.10 2.10
CA SER A 36 -9.28 -5.10 1.09
C SER A 36 -9.10 -4.67 -0.37
N ARG A 37 -8.74 -3.41 -0.64
CA ARG A 37 -8.63 -2.87 -2.00
C ARG A 37 -7.20 -2.91 -2.58
N GLY A 38 -6.25 -3.56 -1.90
CA GLY A 38 -4.85 -3.62 -2.34
C GLY A 38 -4.48 -4.95 -2.99
N THR A 39 -3.44 -4.93 -3.82
CA THR A 39 -2.80 -6.14 -4.37
C THR A 39 -1.89 -6.75 -3.32
N SER A 40 -2.02 -8.05 -3.07
CA SER A 40 -1.11 -8.77 -2.15
C SER A 40 0.27 -8.87 -2.77
N ILE A 41 1.30 -8.47 -2.01
CA ILE A 41 2.69 -8.55 -2.46
C ILE A 41 3.61 -8.98 -1.32
N LEU A 42 4.77 -9.53 -1.69
CA LEU A 42 5.91 -9.64 -0.78
C LEU A 42 6.94 -8.57 -1.18
N LEU A 43 7.41 -7.81 -0.20
CA LEU A 43 8.41 -6.77 -0.41
C LEU A 43 9.71 -7.15 0.33
N ARG A 44 10.84 -7.07 -0.35
CA ARG A 44 12.18 -7.20 0.23
C ARG A 44 13.03 -5.99 -0.13
N ARG A 45 13.88 -5.55 0.80
CA ARG A 45 14.87 -4.48 0.55
C ARG A 45 16.21 -5.13 0.25
N LEU A 46 16.95 -4.56 -0.69
CA LEU A 46 18.29 -4.98 -1.04
C LEU A 46 19.37 -4.05 -0.43
N PRO A 47 20.60 -4.55 -0.21
CA PRO A 47 20.99 -5.96 -0.34
C PRO A 47 20.40 -6.80 0.81
N SER A 48 19.89 -8.00 0.52
CA SER A 48 19.52 -8.99 1.53
C SER A 48 20.45 -10.18 1.45
N LYS A 49 20.93 -10.66 2.60
CA LYS A 49 21.78 -11.85 2.66
C LYS A 49 20.98 -13.14 2.51
N ASP A 50 19.70 -13.12 2.93
CA ASP A 50 18.89 -14.33 3.05
C ASP A 50 17.53 -14.21 2.33
N SER A 51 17.08 -15.34 1.79
CA SER A 51 15.75 -15.55 1.21
C SER A 51 14.62 -15.20 2.19
N HIS A 52 14.80 -15.33 3.52
CA HIS A 52 13.76 -15.05 4.52
C HIS A 52 13.44 -13.56 4.80
N THR A 53 14.06 -12.62 4.10
CA THR A 53 13.88 -11.18 4.37
C THR A 53 12.56 -10.62 3.80
N TRP A 54 11.73 -11.44 3.15
CA TRP A 54 10.44 -11.03 2.59
C TRP A 54 9.44 -10.56 3.64
N ARG A 55 8.77 -9.46 3.32
CA ARG A 55 7.71 -8.89 4.15
C ARG A 55 6.40 -8.88 3.37
N HIS A 56 5.50 -9.74 3.81
CA HIS A 56 4.12 -9.77 3.34
C HIS A 56 3.44 -8.43 3.59
N GLY A 57 2.81 -7.90 2.55
CA GLY A 57 2.01 -6.70 2.62
C GLY A 57 0.98 -6.64 1.52
N LEU A 58 0.34 -5.49 1.41
CA LEU A 58 -0.43 -5.17 0.23
C LEU A 58 -0.03 -3.79 -0.26
N VAL A 59 -0.13 -3.61 -1.57
CA VAL A 59 0.07 -2.33 -2.25
C VAL A 59 -1.26 -1.77 -2.69
N ARG A 60 -1.42 -0.47 -2.52
CA ARG A 60 -2.52 0.33 -3.07
C ARG A 60 -1.94 1.47 -3.90
N TYR A 61 -2.55 1.74 -5.04
CA TYR A 61 -2.23 2.90 -5.87
C TYR A 61 -3.19 4.05 -5.53
N ASP A 62 -2.65 5.17 -5.08
CA ASP A 62 -3.37 6.40 -4.74
C ASP A 62 -2.80 7.58 -5.54
N GLY A 63 -3.37 7.81 -6.74
CA GLY A 63 -2.88 8.81 -7.68
C GLY A 63 -1.41 8.58 -8.06
N GLU A 64 -0.55 9.52 -7.63
CA GLU A 64 0.90 9.49 -7.85
C GLU A 64 1.67 8.68 -6.80
N TYR A 65 1.00 8.03 -5.85
CA TYR A 65 1.66 7.33 -4.76
C TYR A 65 1.33 5.84 -4.73
N MET A 66 2.36 5.03 -4.56
CA MET A 66 2.26 3.63 -4.19
C MET A 66 2.34 3.52 -2.67
N GLU A 67 1.26 3.07 -2.04
CA GLU A 67 1.17 2.87 -0.61
C GLU A 67 1.33 1.40 -0.25
N TYR A 68 2.33 1.11 0.57
CA TYR A 68 2.61 -0.22 1.08
C TYR A 68 2.19 -0.35 2.53
N PHE A 69 1.39 -1.37 2.79
CA PHE A 69 0.86 -1.73 4.10
C PHE A 69 1.38 -3.13 4.47
N LYS A 70 2.10 -3.25 5.59
CA LYS A 70 2.54 -4.55 6.11
C LYS A 70 1.33 -5.33 6.61
N LEU A 71 1.27 -6.64 6.31
CA LEU A 71 0.19 -7.50 6.79
C LEU A 71 0.16 -7.59 8.33
N ARG A 72 1.33 -7.56 8.98
CA ARG A 72 1.46 -7.56 10.45
C ARG A 72 1.22 -6.20 11.12
N SER A 73 0.90 -5.14 10.37
CA SER A 73 0.68 -3.81 10.94
C SER A 73 -0.81 -3.54 11.11
N VAL A 74 -1.19 -3.12 12.32
CA VAL A 74 -2.55 -2.70 12.69
C VAL A 74 -2.80 -1.21 12.46
N LEU A 75 -1.83 -0.50 11.88
CA LEU A 75 -1.95 0.94 11.63
C LEU A 75 -2.89 1.20 10.45
N PRO A 76 -3.83 2.15 10.56
CA PRO A 76 -4.73 2.51 9.46
C PRO A 76 -4.04 3.31 8.34
N ARG A 77 -2.77 3.68 8.54
CA ARG A 77 -1.97 4.45 7.59
C ARG A 77 -0.93 3.57 6.90
N ALA A 78 -0.55 3.92 5.68
CA ALA A 78 0.49 3.21 4.93
C ALA A 78 1.80 3.19 5.72
N ASN A 79 2.44 2.02 5.80
CA ASN A 79 3.75 1.90 6.47
C ASN A 79 4.87 2.54 5.63
N LYS A 80 4.72 2.51 4.30
CA LYS A 80 5.58 3.21 3.36
C LYS A 80 4.73 3.81 2.25
N ARG A 81 5.12 5.00 1.79
CA ARG A 81 4.50 5.68 0.66
C ARG A 81 5.63 6.05 -0.29
N PHE A 82 5.49 5.67 -1.54
CA PHE A 82 6.49 5.89 -2.58
C PHE A 82 5.88 6.73 -3.68
N ASN A 83 6.57 7.77 -4.11
CA ASN A 83 6.13 8.56 -5.26
C ASN A 83 6.41 7.77 -6.53
N ARG A 84 5.42 7.69 -7.42
CA ARG A 84 5.49 7.06 -8.72
C ARG A 84 6.71 7.51 -9.52
N LEU A 85 7.01 8.81 -9.48
CA LEU A 85 8.10 9.41 -10.23
C LEU A 85 9.50 9.04 -9.70
N ASP A 86 9.57 8.48 -8.49
CA ASP A 86 10.82 8.03 -7.86
C ASP A 86 11.03 6.51 -8.02
N ILE A 87 10.08 5.81 -8.64
CA ILE A 87 10.14 4.37 -8.88
C ILE A 87 10.73 4.12 -10.27
N GLU A 88 11.83 3.37 -10.30
CA GLU A 88 12.44 2.85 -11.51
C GLU A 88 12.21 1.33 -11.55
N LEU A 89 11.55 0.86 -12.61
CA LEU A 89 11.31 -0.56 -12.84
C LEU A 89 12.57 -1.21 -13.39
N GLY A 90 12.99 -2.30 -12.77
CA GLY A 90 14.09 -3.15 -13.23
C GLY A 90 13.59 -4.41 -13.92
N SER A 91 14.44 -5.43 -13.94
CA SER A 91 14.11 -6.72 -14.54
C SER A 91 13.23 -7.58 -13.63
N THR A 92 12.42 -8.42 -14.27
CA THR A 92 11.71 -9.52 -13.63
C THR A 92 12.56 -10.78 -13.66
N ARG A 93 12.53 -11.57 -12.59
CA ARG A 93 13.21 -12.86 -12.47
C ARG A 93 12.26 -13.93 -11.88
N PRO A 94 12.52 -15.22 -12.14
CA PRO A 94 11.87 -16.30 -11.40
C PRO A 94 12.35 -16.36 -9.95
N MET A 95 11.57 -17.07 -9.12
CA MET A 95 11.93 -17.42 -7.75
C MET A 95 13.04 -18.46 -7.74
N ASP A 96 13.93 -18.41 -6.74
CA ASP A 96 14.85 -19.52 -6.46
C ASP A 96 14.14 -20.66 -5.70
N ASP A 97 14.82 -21.79 -5.49
CA ASP A 97 14.24 -22.98 -4.86
C ASP A 97 13.80 -22.70 -3.40
N ASP A 98 14.58 -21.90 -2.67
CA ASP A 98 14.25 -21.51 -1.29
C ASP A 98 13.01 -20.61 -1.25
N GLU A 99 12.92 -19.63 -2.16
CA GLU A 99 11.77 -18.73 -2.33
C GLU A 99 10.52 -19.51 -2.75
N ALA A 100 10.66 -20.48 -3.66
CA ALA A 100 9.58 -21.34 -4.13
C ALA A 100 9.01 -22.27 -3.04
N SER A 101 9.78 -22.55 -1.97
CA SER A 101 9.32 -23.38 -0.85
C SER A 101 8.20 -22.73 -0.01
N PHE A 102 8.11 -21.39 -0.01
CA PHE A 102 7.13 -20.65 0.79
C PHE A 102 6.27 -19.65 0.00
N MET A 103 6.62 -19.36 -1.26
CA MET A 103 5.80 -18.50 -2.14
C MET A 103 4.86 -19.33 -3.02
N PRO A 104 3.65 -18.82 -3.35
CA PRO A 104 2.76 -19.53 -4.25
C PRO A 104 3.34 -19.67 -5.67
N SER A 105 3.04 -20.77 -6.34
CA SER A 105 3.45 -21.00 -7.73
C SER A 105 2.90 -19.90 -8.66
N GLY A 106 3.66 -19.57 -9.70
CA GLY A 106 3.31 -18.51 -10.66
C GLY A 106 3.58 -17.07 -10.19
N HIS A 107 4.09 -16.88 -8.98
CA HIS A 107 4.63 -15.59 -8.57
C HIS A 107 5.94 -15.29 -9.32
N GLN A 108 6.14 -14.02 -9.61
CA GLN A 108 7.37 -13.50 -10.21
C GLN A 108 7.91 -12.38 -9.36
N ILE A 109 9.23 -12.21 -9.40
CA ILE A 109 9.93 -11.19 -8.63
C ILE A 109 10.40 -10.10 -9.57
N ILE A 110 9.96 -8.86 -9.35
CA ILE A 110 10.45 -7.68 -10.04
C ILE A 110 11.38 -6.88 -9.14
N ARG A 111 12.51 -6.45 -9.68
CA ARG A 111 13.40 -5.49 -9.01
C ARG A 111 12.91 -4.08 -9.29
N ILE A 112 12.90 -3.24 -8.27
CA ILE A 112 12.59 -1.81 -8.41
C ILE A 112 13.62 -0.99 -7.63
N SER A 113 13.98 0.18 -8.14
CA SER A 113 14.73 1.17 -7.37
C SER A 113 13.81 2.30 -6.97
N ILE A 114 13.89 2.72 -5.71
CA ILE A 114 13.11 3.83 -5.18
C ILE A 114 14.03 4.76 -4.43
N ASP A 115 14.22 5.98 -4.94
CA ASP A 115 15.07 7.00 -4.28
C ASP A 115 16.48 6.45 -3.98
N GLY A 116 17.08 5.80 -4.98
CA GLY A 116 18.41 5.17 -4.89
C GLY A 116 18.50 3.94 -3.98
N ARG A 117 17.37 3.41 -3.51
CA ARG A 117 17.31 2.17 -2.72
C ARG A 117 16.62 1.08 -3.51
N ASP A 118 17.29 -0.07 -3.62
CA ASP A 118 16.75 -1.21 -4.34
C ASP A 118 15.82 -2.05 -3.46
N TYR A 119 14.74 -2.49 -4.08
CA TYR A 119 13.74 -3.38 -3.53
C TYR A 119 13.43 -4.48 -4.54
N GLU A 120 12.89 -5.57 -4.03
CA GLU A 120 12.24 -6.59 -4.84
C GLU A 120 10.79 -6.74 -4.38
N ILE A 121 9.91 -6.90 -5.35
CA ILE A 121 8.50 -7.19 -5.14
C ILE A 121 8.20 -8.55 -5.76
N ALA A 122 7.69 -9.48 -4.96
CA ALA A 122 7.09 -10.71 -5.45
C ALA A 122 5.56 -10.55 -5.50
N SER A 123 4.96 -10.84 -6.65
CA SER A 123 3.51 -10.85 -6.84
C SER A 123 3.14 -11.79 -7.97
N ASP A 124 1.84 -12.01 -8.17
CA ASP A 124 1.35 -12.74 -9.32
C ASP A 124 1.51 -11.92 -10.61
N ALA A 125 1.30 -12.55 -11.76
CA ALA A 125 1.43 -11.88 -13.05
C ALA A 125 0.55 -10.62 -13.17
N HIS A 126 -0.66 -10.64 -12.60
CA HIS A 126 -1.57 -9.49 -12.59
C HIS A 126 -1.03 -8.34 -11.74
N GLY A 127 -0.46 -8.62 -10.56
CA GLY A 127 0.12 -7.62 -9.70
C GLY A 127 1.34 -6.93 -10.31
N ILE A 128 2.22 -7.70 -10.96
CA ILE A 128 3.38 -7.16 -11.69
C ILE A 128 2.92 -6.31 -12.88
N MET A 129 1.95 -6.78 -13.66
CA MET A 129 1.38 -6.02 -14.77
C MET A 129 0.73 -4.71 -14.31
N ALA A 130 -0.04 -4.75 -13.22
CA ALA A 130 -0.67 -3.56 -12.64
C ALA A 130 0.38 -2.54 -12.16
N LEU A 131 1.48 -3.00 -11.54
CA LEU A 131 2.58 -2.13 -11.15
C LEU A 131 3.22 -1.44 -12.36
N ASN A 132 3.55 -2.22 -13.40
CA ASN A 132 4.16 -1.70 -14.62
C ASN A 132 3.24 -0.66 -15.29
N ALA A 133 1.98 -1.02 -15.52
CA ALA A 133 1.00 -0.12 -16.13
C ALA A 133 0.80 1.16 -15.32
N TRP A 134 0.75 1.08 -13.99
CA TRP A 134 0.58 2.26 -13.14
C TRP A 134 1.79 3.20 -13.21
N VAL A 135 3.02 2.66 -13.19
CA VAL A 135 4.26 3.46 -13.34
C VAL A 135 4.34 4.09 -14.74
N GLU A 136 4.03 3.33 -15.80
CA GLU A 136 4.08 3.80 -17.19
C GLU A 136 2.99 4.83 -17.51
N SER A 137 1.85 4.78 -16.82
CA SER A 137 0.75 5.74 -17.00
C SER A 137 1.07 7.15 -16.48
N ALA A 138 2.30 7.42 -16.03
CA ALA A 138 2.71 8.71 -15.48
C ALA A 138 3.26 9.67 -16.53
N PRO A 139 2.93 10.97 -16.47
CA PRO A 139 3.73 11.97 -17.16
C PRO A 139 5.15 11.95 -16.59
N SER A 140 6.15 11.85 -17.46
CA SER A 140 7.56 11.83 -17.03
C SER A 140 7.91 13.07 -16.19
N LYS A 141 8.85 12.95 -15.23
CA LYS A 141 9.39 14.11 -14.45
C LYS A 141 9.77 15.30 -15.34
N ARG A 142 10.24 15.00 -16.56
CA ARG A 142 10.63 16.00 -17.57
C ARG A 142 9.43 16.78 -18.12
N GLN A 143 8.30 16.10 -18.40
CA GLN A 143 7.07 16.76 -18.85
C GLN A 143 6.47 17.64 -17.74
N GLN A 144 6.50 17.20 -16.48
CA GLN A 144 5.99 18.00 -15.35
C GLN A 144 6.78 19.31 -15.15
N LYS A 145 8.12 19.28 -15.29
CA LYS A 145 8.95 20.50 -15.22
C LYS A 145 8.71 21.47 -16.39
N LEU A 146 8.31 20.97 -17.55
CA LEU A 146 8.05 21.79 -18.73
C LEU A 146 6.76 22.60 -18.57
N ASP A 147 5.74 21.99 -17.97
CA ASP A 147 4.38 22.54 -17.92
C ASP A 147 4.27 23.77 -16.98
N TYR A 148 4.87 23.72 -15.79
CA TYR A 148 4.81 24.85 -14.84
C TYR A 148 5.38 26.15 -15.40
N ARG A 149 6.50 26.08 -16.13
CA ARG A 149 7.12 27.28 -16.74
C ARG A 149 6.30 27.81 -17.90
N GLN A 150 5.74 26.92 -18.74
CA GLN A 150 4.90 27.34 -19.86
C GLN A 150 3.59 27.97 -19.38
N MET A 151 2.95 27.42 -18.35
CA MET A 151 1.75 28.01 -17.75
C MET A 151 2.02 29.41 -17.18
N ARG A 152 3.15 29.61 -16.49
CA ARG A 152 3.55 30.94 -16.00
C ARG A 152 3.76 31.95 -17.14
N GLN A 153 4.36 31.52 -18.25
CA GLN A 153 4.58 32.38 -19.42
C GLN A 153 3.28 32.73 -20.16
N ARG A 154 2.28 31.85 -20.14
CA ARG A 154 0.95 32.13 -20.70
C ARG A 154 0.17 33.12 -19.82
N ALA A 155 0.25 32.98 -18.51
CA ALA A 155 -0.40 33.89 -17.57
C ALA A 155 0.15 35.33 -17.62
N THR A 156 1.43 35.51 -17.96
CA THR A 156 2.06 36.84 -18.09
C THR A 156 1.93 37.47 -19.47
N ARG A 157 1.39 36.76 -20.48
CA ARG A 157 1.01 37.40 -21.75
C ARG A 157 -0.30 38.15 -21.55
N LEU A 158 -0.20 39.39 -21.07
CA LEU A 158 -1.29 40.34 -21.20
C LEU A 158 -1.60 40.55 -22.70
N PRO A 159 -2.88 40.53 -23.10
CA PRO A 159 -3.26 40.79 -24.48
C PRO A 159 -2.85 42.21 -24.85
N LYS A 160 -2.10 42.32 -25.96
CA LYS A 160 -1.72 43.61 -26.53
C LYS A 160 -2.99 44.28 -27.07
N LYS A 161 -3.38 45.39 -26.44
CA LYS A 161 -4.42 46.31 -26.96
C LYS A 161 -3.95 46.98 -28.24
#